data_AF-A0A937Q4N8-F1
#
_entry.id   AF-A0A937Q4N8-F1
#
_cell.length_a   1.000
_cell.length_b   1.000
_cell.length_c   1.000
_cell.angle_alpha   90.00
_cell.angle_beta   90.00
_cell.angle_gamma   90.00
#
_symmetry.space_group_name_H-M   'P 1'
#
loop_
_entity.id
_entity.type
_entity.pdbx_description
1 polymer ?
#
loop_
_entity_poly.entity_id
_entity_poly.type
_entity_poly.pdbx_seq_one_letter_code
_entity_poly.pdbx_strand_id
1 'polypeptide(L)'
;MQDKPRLIEVAFPLRQASLASVHEKNVRHGHISTLHIWPARRPLAACRAALLATLLPDPGDPEKRKALLEKIGGSVVKEQVEKKDADGKIISEEKEGLEGGVLAWGRENDPPMDEFRAMIRGFYGDKAPKVMDPFAGGGAIPLEAMRLGCDVTASDLNPVAWFILKCTLDYPRRFAGKQWHLPAFVKEWPDFVE
;
A
#
# COMPACT_ATOMS: atom_id res chain seq x y z
N MET A 1 23.23 -7.41 -11.83
CA MET A 1 22.52 -7.33 -10.53
C MET A 1 23.60 -7.49 -9.47
N GLN A 2 23.74 -6.56 -8.52
CA GLN A 2 24.70 -6.79 -7.42
C GLN A 2 24.17 -7.98 -6.62
N ASP A 3 24.97 -9.03 -6.52
CA ASP A 3 24.64 -10.22 -5.76
C ASP A 3 24.78 -9.90 -4.27
N LYS A 4 23.69 -9.38 -3.70
CA LYS A 4 23.56 -9.04 -2.29
C LYS A 4 22.25 -9.62 -1.78
N PRO A 5 22.25 -10.25 -0.58
CA PRO A 5 21.03 -10.73 0.05
C PRO A 5 19.98 -9.62 0.15
N ARG A 6 18.72 -9.97 -0.05
CA ARG A 6 17.59 -9.04 0.16
C ARG A 6 17.21 -8.99 1.63
N LEU A 7 16.63 -7.87 2.02
CA LEU A 7 16.18 -7.69 3.40
C LEU A 7 15.23 -8.83 3.81
N ILE A 8 14.29 -9.24 2.94
CA ILE A 8 13.32 -10.31 3.20
C ILE A 8 13.96 -11.68 3.52
N GLU A 9 15.19 -11.93 3.08
CA GLU A 9 15.90 -13.18 3.35
C GLU A 9 16.42 -13.27 4.80
N VAL A 10 16.57 -12.12 5.46
CA VAL A 10 17.18 -12.03 6.80
C VAL A 10 16.28 -11.38 7.84
N ALA A 11 15.38 -10.48 7.45
CA ALA A 11 14.45 -9.84 8.35
C ALA A 11 13.20 -9.28 7.65
N PHE A 12 12.12 -9.20 8.41
CA PHE A 12 10.85 -8.66 7.94
C PHE A 12 10.11 -7.97 9.10
N PRO A 13 9.48 -6.79 8.90
CA PRO A 13 8.73 -6.10 9.94
C PRO A 13 7.36 -6.77 10.18
N LEU A 14 7.36 -8.04 10.57
CA LEU A 14 6.18 -8.91 10.61
C LEU A 14 5.09 -8.39 11.53
N ARG A 15 5.48 -7.98 12.74
CA ARG A 15 4.53 -7.48 13.74
C ARG A 15 3.88 -6.19 13.27
N GLN A 16 4.68 -5.25 12.75
CA GLN A 16 4.18 -3.98 12.24
C GLN A 16 3.30 -4.16 11.01
N ALA A 17 3.71 -4.98 10.04
CA ALA A 17 2.89 -5.30 8.87
C ALA A 17 1.54 -5.91 9.28
N SER A 18 1.52 -6.77 10.31
CA SER A 18 0.30 -7.39 10.81
C SER A 18 -0.63 -6.37 11.48
N LEU A 19 -0.11 -5.52 12.36
CA LEU A 19 -0.89 -4.46 13.02
C LEU A 19 -1.48 -3.48 12.01
N ALA A 20 -0.67 -3.01 11.05
CA ALA A 20 -1.13 -2.13 9.97
C ALA A 20 -2.22 -2.78 9.12
N SER A 21 -2.08 -4.07 8.80
CA SER A 21 -3.06 -4.83 8.04
C SER A 21 -4.41 -4.96 8.74
N VAL A 22 -4.40 -5.15 10.07
CA VAL A 22 -5.63 -5.19 10.88
C VAL A 22 -6.30 -3.82 10.92
N HIS A 23 -5.52 -2.75 11.05
CA HIS A 23 -6.05 -1.39 10.99
C HIS A 23 -6.70 -1.10 9.63
N GLU A 24 -6.02 -1.41 8.52
CA GLU A 24 -6.50 -1.17 7.15
C GLU A 24 -7.86 -1.84 6.88
N LYS A 25 -8.11 -3.06 7.38
CA LYS A 25 -9.40 -3.76 7.23
C LYS A 25 -10.58 -3.00 7.83
N ASN A 26 -10.33 -2.14 8.81
CA ASN A 26 -11.35 -1.34 9.48
C ASN A 26 -11.55 0.04 8.86
N VAL A 27 -10.73 0.42 7.87
CA VAL A 27 -10.88 1.69 7.15
C VAL A 27 -12.11 1.63 6.25
N ARG A 28 -12.99 2.62 6.41
CA ARG A 28 -14.26 2.71 5.66
C ARG A 28 -14.31 3.83 4.63
N HIS A 29 -13.30 4.69 4.58
CA HIS A 29 -13.22 5.82 3.66
C HIS A 29 -11.80 5.97 3.09
N GLY A 30 -11.70 6.35 1.82
CA GLY A 30 -10.42 6.64 1.16
C GLY A 30 -9.55 5.43 0.83
N HIS A 31 -9.99 4.20 1.13
CA HIS A 31 -9.27 2.98 0.79
C HIS A 31 -9.77 2.36 -0.53
N ILE A 32 -8.89 1.73 -1.32
CA ILE A 32 -9.28 1.13 -2.60
C ILE A 32 -10.35 0.04 -2.46
N SER A 33 -10.49 -0.57 -1.28
CA SER A 33 -11.56 -1.54 -1.02
C SER A 33 -12.95 -0.93 -0.93
N THR A 34 -13.06 0.39 -0.72
CA THR A 34 -14.35 1.08 -0.68
C THR A 34 -14.85 1.42 -2.08
N LEU A 35 -13.98 1.38 -3.11
CA LEU A 35 -14.38 1.51 -4.51
C LEU A 35 -15.04 0.23 -5.04
N HIS A 36 -14.46 -0.93 -4.69
CA HIS A 36 -15.01 -2.24 -5.05
C HIS A 36 -14.47 -3.32 -4.11
N ILE A 37 -15.34 -4.24 -3.67
CA ILE A 37 -14.98 -5.35 -2.80
C ILE A 37 -14.36 -6.48 -3.63
N TRP A 38 -13.15 -6.91 -3.30
CA TRP A 38 -12.50 -8.09 -3.91
C TRP A 38 -12.20 -9.13 -2.82
N PRO A 39 -12.72 -10.37 -2.89
CA PRO A 39 -12.65 -11.36 -1.81
C PRO A 39 -11.23 -11.69 -1.31
N ALA A 40 -10.22 -11.57 -2.17
CA ALA A 40 -8.83 -11.91 -1.86
C ALA A 40 -7.89 -10.69 -1.89
N ARG A 41 -8.39 -9.47 -1.63
CA ARG A 41 -7.52 -8.28 -1.63
C ARG A 41 -6.56 -8.34 -0.44
N ARG A 42 -5.26 -8.36 -0.75
CA ARG A 42 -4.19 -8.27 0.25
C ARG A 42 -4.13 -6.84 0.82
N PRO A 43 -3.85 -6.69 2.13
CA PRO A 43 -3.64 -5.38 2.72
C PRO A 43 -2.49 -4.64 2.04
N LEU A 44 -2.67 -3.36 1.72
CA LEU A 44 -1.65 -2.51 1.12
C LEU A 44 -0.40 -2.42 2.01
N ALA A 45 -0.57 -2.31 3.33
CA ALA A 45 0.56 -2.29 4.26
C ALA A 45 1.41 -3.57 4.17
N ALA A 46 0.77 -4.75 4.07
CA ALA A 46 1.50 -6.01 3.90
C ALA A 46 2.21 -6.08 2.54
N CYS A 47 1.56 -5.64 1.47
CA CYS A 47 2.16 -5.57 0.13
C CYS A 47 3.38 -4.62 0.11
N ARG A 48 3.28 -3.44 0.74
CA ARG A 48 4.36 -2.47 0.88
C ARG A 48 5.54 -3.06 1.63
N ALA A 49 5.29 -3.72 2.76
CA ALA A 49 6.33 -4.37 3.55
C ALA A 49 7.06 -5.45 2.74
N ALA A 50 6.31 -6.32 2.04
CA ALA A 50 6.87 -7.37 1.19
C ALA A 50 7.73 -6.78 0.05
N LEU A 51 7.24 -5.75 -0.63
CA LEU A 51 7.97 -5.09 -1.71
C LEU A 51 9.23 -4.39 -1.21
N LEU A 52 9.16 -3.61 -0.14
CA LEU A 52 10.32 -2.95 0.46
C LEU A 52 11.38 -3.98 0.87
N ALA A 53 10.97 -5.06 1.56
CA ALA A 53 11.89 -6.10 1.97
C ALA A 53 12.49 -6.89 0.79
N THR A 54 11.76 -7.01 -0.33
CA THR A 54 12.24 -7.70 -1.54
C THR A 54 13.17 -6.82 -2.37
N LEU A 55 12.87 -5.53 -2.50
CA LEU A 55 13.59 -4.60 -3.36
C LEU A 55 14.85 -4.04 -2.69
N LEU A 56 14.83 -3.86 -1.38
CA LEU A 56 15.98 -3.33 -0.65
C LEU A 56 17.00 -4.44 -0.35
N PRO A 57 18.31 -4.16 -0.52
CA PRO A 57 19.36 -5.06 -0.07
C PRO A 57 19.41 -5.09 1.47
N ASP A 58 19.87 -6.21 2.03
CA ASP A 58 20.29 -6.24 3.43
C ASP A 58 21.49 -5.31 3.64
N PRO A 59 21.48 -4.42 4.66
CA PRO A 59 22.62 -3.57 4.96
C PRO A 59 23.83 -4.32 5.53
N GLY A 60 23.72 -5.62 5.83
CA GLY A 60 24.78 -6.47 6.40
C GLY A 60 25.03 -6.28 7.90
N ASP A 61 24.66 -5.11 8.44
CA ASP A 61 24.86 -4.73 9.83
C ASP A 61 23.54 -4.82 10.64
N PRO A 62 23.53 -5.47 11.83
CA PRO A 62 22.32 -5.61 12.65
C PRO A 62 21.67 -4.30 13.08
N GLU A 63 22.46 -3.28 13.43
CA GLU A 63 21.92 -1.97 13.86
C GLU A 63 21.29 -1.23 12.67
N LYS A 64 21.96 -1.21 11.53
CA LYS A 64 21.39 -0.65 10.28
C LYS A 64 20.14 -1.40 9.85
N ARG A 65 20.10 -2.72 10.03
CA ARG A 65 18.93 -3.55 9.73
C ARG A 65 17.76 -3.17 10.64
N LYS A 66 18.00 -3.03 11.94
CA LYS A 66 16.99 -2.59 12.91
C LYS A 66 16.44 -1.21 12.55
N ALA A 67 17.32 -0.23 12.28
CA ALA A 67 16.91 1.11 11.87
C ALA A 67 16.10 1.10 10.56
N LEU A 68 16.46 0.25 9.60
CA LEU A 68 15.71 0.08 8.36
C LEU A 68 14.31 -0.50 8.62
N LEU A 69 14.20 -1.52 9.48
CA LEU A 69 12.92 -2.12 9.86
C LEU A 69 12.03 -1.12 10.62
N GLU A 70 12.60 -0.32 11.51
CA GLU A 70 11.88 0.76 12.22
C GLU A 70 11.40 1.83 11.24
N LYS A 71 12.22 2.20 10.25
CA LYS A 71 11.80 3.14 9.20
C LYS A 71 10.69 2.58 8.31
N ILE A 72 10.69 1.28 8.06
CA ILE A 72 9.62 0.62 7.30
C ILE A 72 8.36 0.54 8.17
N GLY A 73 8.42 -0.20 9.27
CA GLY A 73 7.27 -0.59 10.07
C GLY A 73 6.82 0.39 11.15
N GLY A 74 7.70 1.29 11.58
CA GLY A 74 7.48 2.13 12.75
C GLY A 74 7.66 1.37 14.07
N SER A 75 7.30 2.05 15.15
CA SER A 75 7.32 1.52 16.51
C SER A 75 5.93 1.05 16.93
N VAL A 76 5.87 -0.07 17.65
CA VAL A 76 4.61 -0.55 18.23
C VAL A 76 4.34 0.23 19.50
N VAL A 77 3.23 0.97 19.51
CA VAL A 77 2.76 1.72 20.66
C VAL A 77 1.51 1.05 21.23
N LYS A 78 1.28 1.25 22.52
CA LYS A 78 0.11 0.71 23.21
C LYS A 78 -0.79 1.86 23.62
N GLU A 79 -2.03 1.82 23.17
CA GLU A 79 -3.06 2.81 23.51
C GLU A 79 -4.11 2.15 24.40
N GLN A 80 -4.54 2.86 25.44
CA GLN A 80 -5.70 2.46 26.23
C GLN A 80 -6.95 3.02 25.58
N VAL A 81 -7.84 2.14 25.11
CA VAL A 81 -9.11 2.51 24.52
C VAL A 81 -10.21 2.19 25.51
N GLU A 82 -10.90 3.23 25.98
CA GLU A 82 -12.09 3.08 26.80
C GLU A 82 -13.32 2.90 25.91
N LYS A 83 -14.01 1.77 26.06
CA LYS A 83 -15.31 1.51 25.44
C LYS A 83 -16.39 1.47 26.51
N LYS A 84 -17.56 1.99 26.18
CA LYS A 84 -18.77 1.79 26.99
C LYS A 84 -19.49 0.54 26.51
N ASP A 85 -19.73 -0.39 27.42
CA ASP A 85 -20.61 -1.53 27.17
C ASP A 85 -22.07 -1.09 27.00
N ALA A 86 -22.91 -2.01 26.53
CA ALA A 86 -24.37 -1.82 26.44
C ALA A 86 -25.00 -1.42 27.79
N ASP A 87 -24.38 -1.80 28.91
CA ASP A 87 -24.81 -1.47 30.28
C ASP A 87 -24.16 -0.20 30.84
N GLY A 88 -23.42 0.57 30.01
CA GLY A 88 -22.80 1.83 30.41
C GLY A 88 -21.51 1.70 31.23
N LYS A 89 -21.00 0.48 31.45
CA LYS A 89 -19.72 0.23 32.12
C LYS A 89 -18.56 0.56 31.18
N ILE A 90 -17.53 1.23 31.71
CA ILE A 90 -16.30 1.52 30.96
C ILE A 90 -15.40 0.28 31.03
N ILE A 91 -15.13 -0.34 29.89
CA ILE A 91 -14.06 -1.32 29.71
C ILE A 91 -12.85 -0.59 29.12
N SER A 92 -11.71 -0.69 29.79
CA SER A 92 -10.41 -0.32 29.22
C SER A 92 -9.79 -1.51 28.49
N GLU A 93 -9.65 -1.40 27.18
CA GLU A 93 -8.93 -2.36 26.34
C GLU A 93 -7.57 -1.78 25.94
N GLU A 94 -6.49 -2.56 26.10
CA GLU A 94 -5.17 -2.19 25.59
C GLU A 94 -5.10 -2.57 24.10
N LYS A 95 -4.99 -1.58 23.22
CA LYS A 95 -4.90 -1.78 21.78
C LYS A 95 -3.50 -1.41 21.30
N GLU A 96 -2.87 -2.32 20.56
CA GLU A 96 -1.59 -2.03 19.91
C GLU A 96 -1.82 -1.25 18.61
N GLY A 97 -1.06 -0.17 18.46
CA GLY A 97 -1.02 0.69 17.30
C GLY A 97 0.40 0.81 16.74
N LEU A 98 0.53 1.59 15.68
CA LEU A 98 1.82 1.91 15.08
C LEU A 98 2.03 3.42 15.08
N GLU A 99 3.21 3.81 15.53
CA GLU A 99 3.70 5.18 15.43
C GLU A 99 4.88 5.24 14.47
N GLY A 100 4.81 6.16 13.51
CA GLY A 100 5.82 6.28 12.47
C GLY A 100 5.79 5.15 11.44
N GLY A 101 6.88 5.02 10.70
CA GLY A 101 7.01 4.06 9.61
C GLY A 101 6.16 4.39 8.38
N VAL A 102 6.48 3.79 7.25
CA VAL A 102 5.68 3.92 6.02
C VAL A 102 4.57 2.88 5.93
N LEU A 103 4.50 1.90 6.84
CA LEU A 103 3.41 0.91 6.86
C LEU A 103 2.12 1.44 7.50
N ALA A 104 2.20 2.47 8.35
CA ALA A 104 1.02 3.04 9.00
C ALA A 104 0.08 3.69 7.97
N TRP A 105 -1.22 3.69 8.27
CA TRP A 105 -2.25 4.24 7.41
C TRP A 105 -2.06 5.73 7.14
N GLY A 106 -2.23 6.15 5.88
CA GLY A 106 -2.17 7.56 5.48
C GLY A 106 -0.77 8.11 5.25
N ARG A 107 0.27 7.27 5.39
CA ARG A 107 1.68 7.65 5.22
C ARG A 107 2.26 7.26 3.86
N GLU A 108 1.41 6.93 2.89
CA GLU A 108 1.83 6.41 1.58
C GLU A 108 2.52 7.48 0.71
N ASN A 109 2.37 8.75 1.09
CA ASN A 109 2.97 9.91 0.44
C ASN A 109 3.95 10.67 1.35
N ASP A 110 4.30 10.12 2.51
CA ASP A 110 5.22 10.78 3.45
C ASP A 110 6.66 10.83 2.87
N PRO A 111 7.48 11.82 3.26
CA PRO A 111 8.85 11.97 2.76
C PRO A 111 9.74 10.71 2.81
N PRO A 112 9.65 9.81 3.83
CA PRO A 112 10.41 8.56 3.83
C PRO A 112 10.15 7.66 2.62
N MET A 113 9.00 7.77 1.95
CA MET A 113 8.72 7.04 0.71
C MET A 113 9.63 7.50 -0.44
N ASP A 114 9.98 8.79 -0.51
CA ASP A 114 10.94 9.30 -1.50
C ASP A 114 12.34 8.76 -1.26
N GLU A 115 12.73 8.64 0.00
CA GLU A 115 14.00 8.03 0.37
C GLU A 115 14.04 6.55 -0.04
N PHE A 116 12.95 5.80 0.18
CA PHE A 116 12.87 4.41 -0.28
C PHE A 116 12.92 4.29 -1.80
N ARG A 117 12.23 5.16 -2.54
CA ARG A 117 12.32 5.23 -4.02
C ARG A 117 13.76 5.48 -4.46
N ALA A 118 14.47 6.41 -3.81
CA ALA A 118 15.86 6.71 -4.13
C ALA A 118 16.80 5.54 -3.81
N MET A 119 16.65 4.90 -2.65
CA MET A 119 17.43 3.71 -2.26
C MET A 119 17.24 2.56 -3.25
N ILE A 120 15.97 2.26 -3.60
CA ILE A 120 15.64 1.23 -4.58
C ILE A 120 16.26 1.59 -5.92
N ARG A 121 16.00 2.80 -6.44
CA ARG A 121 16.53 3.24 -7.73
C ARG A 121 18.06 3.16 -7.79
N GLY A 122 18.76 3.64 -6.76
CA GLY A 122 20.21 3.58 -6.68
C GLY A 122 20.74 2.14 -6.67
N PHE A 123 20.07 1.23 -5.96
CA PHE A 123 20.45 -0.19 -5.96
C PHE A 123 20.28 -0.85 -7.34
N TYR A 124 19.25 -0.46 -8.10
CA TYR A 124 18.96 -1.00 -9.43
C TYR A 124 19.65 -0.21 -10.56
N GLY A 125 20.71 0.53 -10.26
CA GLY A 125 21.53 1.23 -11.27
C GLY A 125 20.78 2.35 -11.97
N ASP A 126 20.07 3.16 -11.19
CA ASP A 126 19.25 4.31 -11.61
C ASP A 126 18.08 3.98 -12.55
N LYS A 127 17.69 2.70 -12.59
CA LYS A 127 16.54 2.19 -13.34
C LYS A 127 15.39 1.84 -12.40
N ALA A 128 14.17 1.99 -12.90
CA ALA A 128 12.99 1.46 -12.24
C ALA A 128 13.06 -0.08 -12.24
N PRO A 129 12.99 -0.75 -11.07
CA PRO A 129 12.93 -2.21 -11.03
C PRO A 129 11.66 -2.70 -11.71
N LYS A 130 11.75 -3.83 -12.41
CA LYS A 130 10.57 -4.48 -12.99
C LYS A 130 9.87 -5.34 -11.94
N VAL A 131 8.57 -5.16 -11.78
CA VAL A 131 7.72 -5.98 -10.90
C VAL A 131 6.58 -6.55 -11.74
N MET A 132 6.44 -7.87 -11.71
CA MET A 132 5.36 -8.58 -12.39
C MET A 132 4.48 -9.27 -11.36
N ASP A 133 3.17 -9.00 -11.41
CA ASP A 133 2.16 -9.75 -10.67
C ASP A 133 1.20 -10.44 -11.66
N PRO A 134 1.36 -11.75 -11.92
CA PRO A 134 0.51 -12.48 -12.86
C PRO A 134 -0.87 -12.85 -12.30
N PHE A 135 -1.12 -12.61 -11.01
CA PHE A 135 -2.37 -12.94 -10.31
C PHE A 135 -2.81 -11.75 -9.45
N ALA A 136 -2.84 -10.56 -10.08
CA ALA A 136 -2.91 -9.31 -9.35
C ALA A 136 -4.26 -9.08 -8.64
N GLY A 137 -5.33 -9.75 -9.07
CA GLY A 137 -6.65 -9.70 -8.45
C GLY A 137 -7.11 -8.26 -8.21
N GLY A 138 -7.26 -7.89 -6.93
CA GLY A 138 -7.68 -6.56 -6.51
C GLY A 138 -6.64 -5.45 -6.64
N GLY A 139 -5.42 -5.73 -7.13
CA GLY A 139 -4.40 -4.75 -7.51
C GLY A 139 -3.46 -4.23 -6.42
N ALA A 140 -3.44 -4.85 -5.23
CA ALA A 140 -2.69 -4.35 -4.08
C ALA A 140 -1.16 -4.31 -4.28
N ILE A 141 -0.56 -5.43 -4.70
CA ILE A 141 0.89 -5.52 -4.98
C ILE A 141 1.30 -4.55 -6.08
N PRO A 142 0.69 -4.55 -7.28
CA PRO A 142 1.11 -3.64 -8.33
C PRO A 142 0.90 -2.16 -7.97
N LEU A 143 -0.13 -1.81 -7.19
CA LEU A 143 -0.32 -0.44 -6.71
C LEU A 143 0.83 0.02 -5.82
N GLU A 144 1.21 -0.80 -4.83
CA GLU A 144 2.34 -0.49 -3.95
C GLU A 144 3.67 -0.48 -4.69
N ALA A 145 3.85 -1.36 -5.67
CA ALA A 145 5.05 -1.34 -6.52
C ALA A 145 5.14 -0.05 -7.35
N MET A 146 4.01 0.44 -7.90
CA MET A 146 3.96 1.74 -8.58
C MET A 146 4.30 2.89 -7.62
N ARG A 147 3.80 2.84 -6.38
CA ARG A 147 4.15 3.83 -5.33
C ARG A 147 5.63 3.84 -5.00
N LEU A 148 6.34 2.71 -5.12
CA LEU A 148 7.79 2.60 -4.91
C LEU A 148 8.62 2.96 -6.16
N GLY A 149 7.97 3.38 -7.25
CA GLY A 149 8.66 3.80 -8.48
C GLY A 149 9.09 2.64 -9.38
N CYS A 150 8.51 1.46 -9.21
CA CYS A 150 8.78 0.30 -10.07
C CYS A 150 8.10 0.43 -11.45
N ASP A 151 8.68 -0.26 -12.43
CA ASP A 151 8.05 -0.56 -13.72
C ASP A 151 7.18 -1.81 -13.55
N VAL A 152 5.86 -1.61 -13.50
CA VAL A 152 4.91 -2.63 -13.05
C VAL A 152 4.14 -3.22 -14.22
N THR A 153 4.14 -4.55 -14.30
CA THR A 153 3.24 -5.33 -15.15
C THR A 153 2.30 -6.15 -14.28
N ALA A 154 0.98 -5.96 -14.43
CA ALA A 154 -0.03 -6.71 -13.71
C ALA A 154 -0.94 -7.44 -14.70
N SER A 155 -1.29 -8.69 -14.38
CA SER A 155 -2.20 -9.51 -15.16
C SER A 155 -3.17 -10.24 -14.24
N ASP A 156 -4.35 -10.53 -14.76
CA ASP A 156 -5.30 -11.45 -14.15
C ASP A 156 -6.21 -12.01 -15.25
N LEU A 157 -6.56 -13.30 -15.15
CA LEU A 157 -7.46 -13.96 -16.10
C LEU A 157 -8.92 -13.60 -15.84
N ASN A 158 -9.26 -13.27 -14.60
CA ASN A 158 -10.62 -12.91 -14.23
C ASN A 158 -10.97 -11.53 -14.82
N PRO A 159 -12.03 -11.40 -15.64
CA PRO A 159 -12.37 -10.13 -16.29
C PRO A 159 -12.74 -9.02 -15.29
N VAL A 160 -13.29 -9.38 -14.13
CA VAL A 160 -13.59 -8.43 -13.04
C VAL A 160 -12.29 -7.93 -12.41
N ALA A 161 -11.33 -8.82 -12.13
CA ALA A 161 -10.01 -8.43 -11.65
C ALA A 161 -9.30 -7.51 -12.65
N TRP A 162 -9.27 -7.91 -13.93
CA TRP A 162 -8.69 -7.09 -14.99
C TRP A 162 -9.28 -5.68 -15.03
N PHE A 163 -10.61 -5.55 -14.92
CA PHE A 163 -11.27 -4.25 -14.90
C PHE A 163 -10.90 -3.44 -13.65
N ILE A 164 -10.84 -4.07 -12.48
CA ILE A 164 -10.37 -3.44 -11.23
C ILE A 164 -8.94 -2.91 -11.41
N LEU A 165 -8.04 -3.68 -12.04
CA LEU A 165 -6.67 -3.26 -12.31
C LEU A 165 -6.64 -2.03 -13.23
N LYS A 166 -7.51 -1.97 -14.26
CA LYS A 166 -7.64 -0.77 -15.09
C LYS A 166 -8.04 0.45 -14.28
N CYS A 167 -9.07 0.32 -13.44
CA CYS A 167 -9.56 1.41 -12.61
C CYS A 167 -8.58 1.82 -11.49
N THR A 168 -7.76 0.90 -10.99
CA THR A 168 -6.86 1.15 -9.85
C THR A 168 -5.48 1.63 -10.29
N LEU A 169 -4.96 1.11 -11.41
CA LEU A 169 -3.56 1.31 -11.83
C LEU A 169 -3.43 2.17 -13.09
N ASP A 170 -4.29 1.94 -14.10
CA ASP A 170 -4.14 2.53 -15.43
C ASP A 170 -4.85 3.89 -15.54
N TYR A 171 -6.15 3.92 -15.26
CA TYR A 171 -6.98 5.10 -15.43
C TYR A 171 -6.56 6.27 -14.55
N PRO A 172 -6.27 6.11 -13.24
CA PRO A 172 -5.80 7.21 -12.41
C PRO A 172 -4.50 7.79 -12.96
N ARG A 173 -3.56 6.95 -13.40
CA ARG A 173 -2.29 7.42 -13.98
C ARG A 173 -2.49 8.18 -15.30
N ARG A 174 -3.39 7.70 -16.16
CA ARG A 174 -3.61 8.28 -17.50
C ARG A 174 -4.45 9.55 -17.46
N PHE A 175 -5.37 9.64 -16.52
CA PHE A 175 -6.48 10.59 -16.55
C PHE A 175 -6.57 11.49 -15.32
N ALA A 176 -5.81 11.25 -14.24
CA ALA A 176 -5.77 12.18 -13.11
C ALA A 176 -5.40 13.59 -13.57
N GLY A 177 -6.14 14.58 -13.06
CA GLY A 177 -5.97 15.99 -13.40
C GLY A 177 -6.45 16.39 -14.80
N LYS A 178 -6.89 15.46 -15.65
CA LYS A 178 -7.49 15.81 -16.95
C LYS A 178 -8.95 16.18 -16.79
N GLN A 179 -9.34 17.27 -17.42
CA GLN A 179 -10.73 17.69 -17.55
C GLN A 179 -11.13 17.61 -19.01
N TRP A 180 -12.31 17.06 -19.28
CA TRP A 180 -12.93 17.09 -20.60
C TRP A 180 -14.28 17.75 -20.50
N HIS A 181 -14.65 18.48 -21.55
CA HIS A 181 -16.03 18.91 -21.70
C HIS A 181 -16.91 17.67 -21.85
N LEU A 182 -18.02 17.66 -21.11
CA LEU A 182 -19.10 16.71 -21.36
C LEU A 182 -19.48 16.79 -22.85
N PRO A 183 -19.63 15.66 -23.54
CA PRO A 183 -20.13 15.66 -24.90
C PRO A 183 -21.46 16.43 -25.01
N ALA A 184 -21.65 17.18 -26.10
CA ALA A 184 -22.81 18.06 -26.27
C ALA A 184 -24.14 17.33 -26.05
N PHE A 185 -24.24 16.08 -26.54
CA PHE A 185 -25.44 15.26 -26.42
C PHE A 185 -25.86 14.94 -24.97
N VAL A 186 -24.93 14.98 -24.01
CA VAL A 186 -25.26 14.68 -22.60
C VAL A 186 -26.19 15.76 -22.03
N LYS A 187 -26.10 16.99 -22.54
CA LYS A 187 -27.01 18.09 -22.16
C LYS A 187 -28.43 17.91 -22.68
N GLU A 188 -28.64 16.98 -23.61
CA GLU A 188 -29.94 16.67 -24.20
C GLU A 188 -30.64 15.51 -23.46
N TRP A 189 -29.96 14.87 -22.50
CA TRP A 189 -30.54 13.75 -21.75
C TRP A 189 -31.62 14.24 -20.78
N PRO A 190 -32.83 13.64 -20.79
CA PRO A 190 -33.94 14.08 -19.93
C PRO A 190 -33.56 14.15 -18.44
N ASP A 191 -32.73 13.22 -17.98
CA ASP A 191 -32.30 13.10 -16.58
C ASP A 191 -31.06 13.95 -16.23
N PHE A 192 -30.47 14.64 -17.21
CA PHE A 192 -29.29 15.47 -17.01
C PHE A 192 -29.63 16.96 -16.82
N VAL A 193 -30.92 17.31 -16.96
CA VAL A 193 -31.44 18.68 -16.81
C VAL A 193 -32.17 18.82 -15.48
N GLU A 194 -31.45 18.64 -14.37
CA GLU A 194 -31.75 19.19 -13.03
C GLU A 194 -30.44 19.42 -12.26
#